data_AF-A0A6N6JSE8-F1
#
_entry.id   AF-A0A6N6JSE8-F1
#
_cell.length_a   1.000
_cell.length_b   1.000
_cell.length_c   1.000
_cell.angle_alpha   90.00
_cell.angle_beta   90.00
_cell.angle_gamma   90.00
#
_symmetry.space_group_name_H-M   'P 1'
#
loop_
_entity.id
_entity.type
_entity.pdbx_description
1 polymer ?
#
loop_
_entity_poly.entity_id
_entity_poly.type
_entity_poly.pdbx_seq_one_letter_code
_entity_poly.pdbx_strand_id
1 'polypeptide(L)'
;MSDADRKPVPGGGKKKHGGESGDSVIKPEDIPTWERPSAKVLERAAAKQLPLFILFEGENDESADGKYIHGAEIVKLAKEKAVFLRVAYTSDREPSWNDGSMVPTSKILGKNPSRDYDIKSYPTMLVTDAYGNEYFRFTAKPDAASLGKKIDAVAEQAKKTNEKLQKSLDAAKKSFESKDRAKALKGLLENFRTGVVGLDAQEASIKLYHEIIDAGRKELDAAVAEGGKDLQKRLKELKGIYKDTELNKDIDAAIKGAK
;
A
#
# COMPACT_ATOMS: atom_id res chain seq x y z
N MET A 1 44.65 -52.28 -53.86
CA MET A 1 43.34 -52.09 -53.20
C MET A 1 42.79 -50.76 -53.71
N SER A 2 41.87 -50.81 -54.66
CA SER A 2 41.38 -49.65 -55.42
C SER A 2 39.88 -49.80 -55.70
N ASP A 3 39.20 -48.66 -55.69
CA ASP A 3 37.94 -48.31 -56.37
C ASP A 3 37.00 -49.42 -56.81
N ALA A 4 35.89 -49.57 -56.08
CA ALA A 4 34.55 -49.77 -56.64
C ALA A 4 33.52 -49.77 -55.49
N ASP A 5 32.85 -48.63 -55.27
CA ASP A 5 31.42 -48.56 -54.90
C ASP A 5 30.99 -47.12 -54.54
N ARG A 6 30.98 -46.24 -55.55
CA ARG A 6 30.22 -44.99 -55.49
C ARG A 6 29.44 -44.79 -56.80
N LYS A 7 28.11 -44.88 -56.70
CA LYS A 7 27.13 -44.26 -57.61
C LYS A 7 25.98 -43.62 -56.80
N PRO A 8 25.25 -42.63 -57.36
CA PRO A 8 25.05 -41.37 -56.65
C PRO A 8 23.60 -40.80 -56.62
N VAL A 9 23.40 -39.77 -55.74
CA VAL A 9 22.38 -38.67 -55.65
C VAL A 9 20.88 -39.06 -55.55
N PRO A 10 19.91 -38.22 -55.07
CA PRO A 10 19.94 -36.76 -54.84
C PRO A 10 19.19 -36.24 -53.59
N GLY A 11 19.24 -34.93 -53.35
CA GLY A 11 18.15 -34.28 -52.62
C GLY A 11 18.57 -33.09 -51.78
N GLY A 12 18.28 -31.89 -52.30
CA GLY A 12 18.46 -30.63 -51.61
C GLY A 12 17.68 -30.56 -50.30
N GLY A 13 18.32 -29.97 -49.31
CA GLY A 13 17.74 -29.68 -48.01
C GLY A 13 18.62 -28.67 -47.28
N LYS A 14 18.89 -27.52 -47.92
CA LYS A 14 19.40 -26.35 -47.18
C LYS A 14 18.39 -26.07 -46.08
N LYS A 15 18.75 -26.37 -44.83
CA LYS A 15 18.12 -25.79 -43.64
C LYS A 15 18.09 -24.28 -43.87
N LYS A 16 16.89 -23.72 -44.04
CA LYS A 16 16.67 -22.29 -43.93
C LYS A 16 16.96 -21.91 -42.47
N HIS A 17 18.18 -21.50 -42.20
CA HIS A 17 18.42 -20.48 -41.19
C HIS A 17 17.95 -19.14 -41.80
N GLY A 18 16.67 -18.84 -41.61
CA GLY A 18 16.17 -17.47 -41.49
C GLY A 18 15.48 -17.45 -40.12
N GLY A 19 15.91 -16.67 -39.14
CA GLY A 19 16.30 -15.27 -39.28
C GLY A 19 15.01 -14.47 -39.34
N GLU A 20 14.66 -13.88 -38.19
CA GLU A 20 13.55 -12.96 -37.86
C GLU A 20 12.71 -13.45 -36.68
N SER A 21 13.33 -13.54 -35.50
CA SER A 21 12.66 -13.06 -34.30
C SER A 21 12.49 -11.56 -34.50
N GLY A 22 11.40 -11.16 -35.16
CA GLY A 22 11.09 -9.77 -35.39
C GLY A 22 11.05 -9.06 -34.04
N ASP A 23 12.02 -8.17 -33.82
CA ASP A 23 11.83 -7.05 -32.91
C ASP A 23 10.61 -6.31 -33.44
N SER A 24 9.43 -6.66 -32.91
CA SER A 24 8.24 -5.86 -33.10
C SER A 24 8.56 -4.53 -32.45
N VAL A 25 8.95 -3.55 -33.26
CA VAL A 25 9.24 -2.19 -32.82
C VAL A 25 7.96 -1.67 -32.14
N ILE A 26 8.00 -1.61 -30.80
CA ILE A 26 6.90 -1.05 -30.02
C ILE A 26 6.78 0.41 -30.40
N LYS A 27 5.61 0.79 -30.92
CA LYS A 27 5.39 2.16 -31.38
C LYS A 27 5.33 3.09 -30.17
N PRO A 28 5.90 4.31 -30.25
CA PRO A 28 5.86 5.25 -29.13
C PRO A 28 4.45 5.55 -28.61
N GLU A 29 3.44 5.58 -29.48
CA GLU A 29 2.03 5.81 -29.12
C GLU A 29 1.38 4.66 -28.34
N ASP A 30 1.99 3.48 -28.34
CA ASP A 30 1.55 2.31 -27.57
C ASP A 30 2.18 2.27 -26.17
N ILE A 31 3.04 3.23 -25.81
CA ILE A 31 3.68 3.30 -24.49
C ILE A 31 2.85 4.21 -23.58
N PRO A 32 2.35 3.71 -22.43
CA PRO A 32 1.59 4.56 -21.50
C PRO A 32 2.49 5.58 -20.81
N THR A 33 1.90 6.70 -20.42
CA THR A 33 2.60 7.67 -19.56
C THR A 33 2.78 7.08 -18.18
N TRP A 34 4.02 7.07 -17.69
CA TRP A 34 4.37 6.62 -16.36
C TRP A 34 4.81 7.81 -15.50
N GLU A 35 4.32 7.86 -14.27
CA GLU A 35 4.71 8.86 -13.28
C GLU A 35 5.43 8.20 -12.09
N ARG A 36 6.19 9.00 -11.34
CA ARG A 36 6.71 8.57 -10.04
C ARG A 36 5.72 8.92 -8.93
N PRO A 37 5.60 8.11 -7.88
CA PRO A 37 4.83 8.47 -6.70
C PRO A 37 5.25 9.83 -6.14
N SER A 38 4.26 10.67 -5.86
CA SER A 38 4.43 11.92 -5.10
C SER A 38 3.09 12.36 -4.54
N ALA A 39 3.11 13.19 -3.50
CA ALA A 39 1.90 13.75 -2.90
C ALA A 39 1.00 14.42 -3.95
N LYS A 40 1.59 15.26 -4.82
CA LYS A 40 0.87 15.94 -5.91
C LYS A 40 0.16 14.97 -6.86
N VAL A 41 0.77 13.83 -7.16
CA VAL A 41 0.16 12.82 -8.05
C VAL A 41 -1.02 12.14 -7.37
N LEU A 42 -0.88 11.77 -6.09
CA LEU A 42 -1.95 11.17 -5.31
C LEU A 42 -3.11 12.14 -5.08
N GLU A 43 -2.84 13.40 -4.75
CA GLU A 43 -3.86 14.44 -4.59
C GLU A 43 -4.68 14.61 -5.88
N ARG A 44 -4.01 14.64 -7.04
CA ARG A 44 -4.68 14.71 -8.34
C ARG A 44 -5.51 13.45 -8.63
N ALA A 45 -4.99 12.27 -8.29
CA ALA A 45 -5.72 11.02 -8.45
C ALA A 45 -6.98 11.02 -7.57
N ALA A 46 -6.86 11.44 -6.30
CA ALA A 46 -7.94 11.50 -5.34
C ALA A 46 -9.01 12.52 -5.76
N ALA A 47 -8.62 13.71 -6.20
CA ALA A 47 -9.53 14.74 -6.69
C ALA A 47 -10.37 14.27 -7.90
N LYS A 48 -9.82 13.37 -8.72
CA LYS A 48 -10.51 12.77 -9.87
C LYS A 48 -11.10 11.39 -9.58
N GLN A 49 -10.94 10.88 -8.36
CA GLN A 49 -11.30 9.51 -7.96
C GLN A 49 -10.73 8.43 -8.89
N LEU A 50 -9.51 8.65 -9.41
CA LEU A 50 -8.84 7.71 -10.29
C LEU A 50 -8.03 6.69 -9.47
N PRO A 51 -8.24 5.38 -9.67
CA PRO A 51 -7.35 4.34 -9.18
C PRO A 51 -5.90 4.53 -9.62
N LEU A 52 -4.98 3.90 -8.89
CA LEU A 52 -3.57 3.81 -9.31
C LEU A 52 -3.28 2.41 -9.84
N PHE A 53 -2.52 2.34 -10.92
CA PHE A 53 -1.84 1.13 -11.34
C PHE A 53 -0.35 1.32 -11.09
N ILE A 54 0.21 0.53 -10.17
CA ILE A 54 1.57 0.70 -9.67
C ILE A 54 2.41 -0.47 -10.15
N LEU A 55 3.45 -0.20 -10.93
CA LEU A 55 4.47 -1.18 -11.31
C LEU A 55 5.67 -1.06 -10.37
N PHE A 56 5.94 -2.12 -9.61
CA PHE A 56 7.20 -2.32 -8.91
C PHE A 56 8.17 -3.03 -9.84
N GLU A 57 9.17 -2.28 -10.31
CA GLU A 57 10.18 -2.74 -11.26
C GLU A 57 11.09 -3.79 -10.63
N GLY A 58 11.59 -4.72 -11.44
CA GLY A 58 12.63 -5.65 -11.06
C GLY A 58 14.03 -5.13 -11.36
N GLU A 59 15.02 -5.94 -10.97
CA GLU A 59 16.44 -5.64 -11.19
C GLU A 59 16.85 -5.75 -12.67
N ASN A 60 16.02 -6.37 -13.52
CA ASN A 60 16.32 -6.57 -14.93
C ASN A 60 15.89 -5.38 -15.81
N ASP A 61 16.62 -5.17 -16.90
CA ASP A 61 16.35 -4.09 -17.86
C ASP A 61 14.94 -4.19 -18.47
N GLU A 62 14.41 -5.41 -18.63
CA GLU A 62 13.10 -5.62 -19.24
C GLU A 62 11.99 -4.95 -18.41
N SER A 63 11.96 -5.15 -17.10
CA SER A 63 10.94 -4.58 -16.23
C SER A 63 11.23 -3.13 -15.82
N ALA A 64 12.48 -2.69 -15.94
CA ALA A 64 12.90 -1.30 -15.81
C ALA A 64 12.63 -0.47 -17.10
N ASP A 65 12.32 -1.09 -18.23
CA ASP A 65 11.88 -0.39 -19.43
C ASP A 65 10.43 0.14 -19.29
N GLY A 66 10.21 1.41 -19.67
CA GLY A 66 8.87 2.01 -19.72
C GLY A 66 7.92 1.32 -20.71
N LYS A 67 8.46 0.50 -21.60
CA LYS A 67 7.74 -0.35 -22.55
C LYS A 67 7.29 -1.69 -21.96
N TYR A 68 7.64 -2.03 -20.71
CA TYR A 68 7.34 -3.34 -20.11
C TYR A 68 5.86 -3.72 -20.22
N ILE A 69 4.96 -2.74 -20.05
CA ILE A 69 3.54 -2.83 -20.36
C ILE A 69 3.21 -1.78 -21.42
N HIS A 70 2.71 -2.22 -22.56
CA HIS A 70 2.42 -1.40 -23.72
C HIS A 70 1.20 -1.92 -24.48
N GLY A 71 0.73 -1.15 -25.46
CA GLY A 71 -0.41 -1.41 -26.32
C GLY A 71 -1.45 -0.30 -26.24
N ALA A 72 -2.11 0.00 -27.36
CA ALA A 72 -3.13 1.04 -27.46
C ALA A 72 -4.20 0.99 -26.36
N GLU A 73 -4.68 -0.20 -26.00
CA GLU A 73 -5.69 -0.36 -24.94
C GLU A 73 -5.12 -0.07 -23.54
N ILE A 74 -3.84 -0.36 -23.28
CA ILE A 74 -3.17 0.03 -22.03
C ILE A 74 -3.04 1.54 -21.95
N VAL A 75 -2.65 2.19 -23.05
CA VAL A 75 -2.54 3.65 -23.13
C VAL A 75 -3.89 4.31 -22.89
N LYS A 76 -4.98 3.74 -23.40
CA LYS A 76 -6.34 4.19 -23.13
C LYS A 76 -6.68 4.12 -21.64
N LEU A 77 -6.37 3.01 -20.97
CA LEU A 77 -6.57 2.87 -19.53
C LEU A 77 -5.79 3.95 -18.74
N ALA A 78 -4.54 4.21 -19.10
CA ALA A 78 -3.68 5.21 -18.46
C ALA A 78 -4.15 6.66 -18.67
N LYS A 79 -4.85 6.92 -19.77
CA LYS A 79 -5.41 8.26 -20.07
C LYS A 79 -6.76 8.50 -19.41
N GLU A 80 -7.61 7.48 -19.36
CA GLU A 80 -9.03 7.65 -19.06
C GLU A 80 -9.43 7.10 -17.69
N LYS A 81 -8.76 6.05 -17.20
CA LYS A 81 -9.30 5.25 -16.09
C LYS A 81 -8.40 5.14 -14.85
N ALA A 82 -7.08 5.27 -14.99
CA ALA A 82 -6.18 5.15 -13.85
C ALA A 82 -4.90 5.99 -14.04
N VAL A 83 -4.24 6.32 -12.94
CA VAL A 83 -2.89 6.89 -12.96
C VAL A 83 -1.86 5.77 -12.92
N PHE A 84 -0.93 5.76 -13.87
CA PHE A 84 0.10 4.74 -14.00
C PHE A 84 1.38 5.22 -13.29
N LEU A 85 1.79 4.46 -12.28
CA LEU A 85 2.94 4.76 -11.44
C LEU A 85 4.03 3.69 -11.58
N ARG A 86 5.28 4.13 -11.52
CA ARG A 86 6.44 3.24 -11.41
C ARG A 86 7.20 3.48 -10.12
N VAL A 87 7.51 2.38 -9.44
CA VAL A 87 8.39 2.32 -8.29
C VAL A 87 9.64 1.58 -8.71
N ALA A 88 10.76 2.29 -8.71
CA ALA A 88 12.06 1.72 -9.07
C ALA A 88 12.44 0.59 -8.11
N TYR A 89 13.12 -0.42 -8.65
CA TYR A 89 13.69 -1.48 -7.84
C TYR A 89 14.61 -0.91 -6.75
N THR A 90 14.55 -1.51 -5.57
CA THR A 90 15.51 -1.27 -4.50
C THR A 90 15.95 -2.60 -3.91
N SER A 91 17.26 -2.74 -3.65
CA SER A 91 17.81 -3.84 -2.88
C SER A 91 17.63 -3.65 -1.38
N ASP A 92 17.21 -2.45 -0.95
CA ASP A 92 16.97 -2.15 0.46
C ASP A 92 15.85 -3.03 1.03
N ARG A 93 16.19 -3.75 2.10
CA ARG A 93 15.28 -4.63 2.85
C ARG A 93 15.02 -4.09 4.27
N GLU A 94 15.63 -2.96 4.62
CA GLU A 94 15.44 -2.33 5.92
C GLU A 94 13.99 -1.83 6.07
N PRO A 95 13.41 -1.94 7.27
CA PRO A 95 12.10 -1.38 7.54
C PRO A 95 12.07 0.14 7.31
N SER A 96 11.08 0.62 6.54
CA SER A 96 10.80 2.04 6.26
C SER A 96 10.23 2.83 7.45
N TRP A 97 10.65 2.49 8.67
CA TRP A 97 10.28 3.07 9.96
C TRP A 97 8.93 2.60 10.55
N ASN A 98 8.98 2.27 11.84
CA ASN A 98 7.86 2.37 12.78
C ASN A 98 8.33 3.40 13.80
N ASP A 99 7.88 4.66 13.67
CA ASP A 99 8.17 5.74 14.62
C ASP A 99 7.46 5.52 15.98
N GLY A 100 6.76 4.38 16.14
CA GLY A 100 5.94 4.04 17.28
C GLY A 100 4.52 4.55 17.16
N SER A 101 4.17 5.25 16.08
CA SER A 101 2.80 5.66 15.80
C SER A 101 1.97 4.47 15.37
N MET A 102 0.77 4.36 15.95
CA MET A 102 -0.23 3.40 15.53
C MET A 102 -1.06 3.92 14.35
N VAL A 103 -1.00 5.22 14.05
CA VAL A 103 -1.78 5.82 12.95
C VAL A 103 -1.17 5.39 11.61
N PRO A 104 -1.95 4.78 10.70
CA PRO A 104 -1.41 4.34 9.42
C PRO A 104 -1.06 5.53 8.54
N THR A 105 0.01 5.38 7.77
CA THR A 105 0.51 6.37 6.81
C THR A 105 0.54 5.78 5.40
N SER A 106 0.61 6.66 4.39
CA SER A 106 0.59 6.23 2.99
C SER A 106 1.84 5.44 2.62
N LYS A 107 1.66 4.15 2.31
CA LYS A 107 2.74 3.23 1.91
C LYS A 107 3.47 3.68 0.65
N ILE A 108 2.74 4.19 -0.35
CA ILE A 108 3.33 4.58 -1.64
C ILE A 108 4.15 5.87 -1.55
N LEU A 109 3.93 6.68 -0.52
CA LEU A 109 4.75 7.86 -0.18
C LEU A 109 5.82 7.55 0.88
N GLY A 110 5.88 6.30 1.35
CA GLY A 110 6.90 5.84 2.27
C GLY A 110 8.29 5.87 1.64
N LYS A 111 9.32 5.78 2.48
CA LYS A 111 10.72 5.77 2.01
C LYS A 111 11.07 4.49 1.25
N ASN A 112 10.39 3.39 1.54
CA ASN A 112 10.57 2.10 0.87
C ASN A 112 9.20 1.45 0.57
N PRO A 113 8.49 1.95 -0.47
CA PRO A 113 7.16 1.44 -0.81
C PRO A 113 7.17 -0.07 -1.08
N SER A 114 8.21 -0.59 -1.73
CA SER A 114 8.33 -2.03 -2.00
C SER A 114 8.26 -2.86 -0.72
N ARG A 115 8.86 -2.38 0.37
CA ARG A 115 8.78 -3.04 1.67
C ARG A 115 7.40 -2.86 2.31
N ASP A 116 6.85 -1.65 2.28
CA ASP A 116 5.56 -1.31 2.89
C ASP A 116 4.37 -2.07 2.27
N TYR A 117 4.45 -2.40 0.97
CA TYR A 117 3.50 -3.27 0.25
C TYR A 117 3.85 -4.76 0.31
N ASP A 118 4.91 -5.15 1.01
CA ASP A 118 5.39 -6.54 1.09
C ASP A 118 5.63 -7.16 -0.31
N ILE A 119 6.36 -6.45 -1.16
CA ILE A 119 6.75 -6.91 -2.49
C ILE A 119 7.93 -7.89 -2.36
N LYS A 120 7.67 -9.17 -2.60
CA LYS A 120 8.65 -10.27 -2.47
C LYS A 120 9.17 -10.79 -3.80
N SER A 121 8.49 -10.46 -4.88
CA SER A 121 8.78 -10.92 -6.24
C SER A 121 8.71 -9.74 -7.17
N TYR A 122 9.61 -9.69 -8.15
CA TYR A 122 9.62 -8.62 -9.13
C TYR A 122 9.59 -9.17 -10.55
N PRO A 123 8.93 -8.46 -11.47
CA PRO A 123 8.08 -7.30 -11.22
C PRO A 123 6.75 -7.70 -10.55
N THR A 124 6.21 -6.80 -9.74
CA THR A 124 4.85 -6.93 -9.18
C THR A 124 4.06 -5.69 -9.57
N MET A 125 2.79 -5.87 -9.92
CA MET A 125 1.90 -4.75 -10.19
C MET A 125 0.72 -4.74 -9.24
N LEU A 126 0.37 -3.57 -8.74
CA LEU A 126 -0.77 -3.37 -7.85
C LEU A 126 -1.82 -2.52 -8.54
N VAL A 127 -3.09 -2.79 -8.23
CA VAL A 127 -4.20 -1.89 -8.51
C VAL A 127 -4.76 -1.44 -7.18
N THR A 128 -4.76 -0.13 -6.97
CA THR A 128 -5.09 0.51 -5.69
C THR A 128 -6.16 1.58 -5.89
N ASP A 129 -6.79 2.04 -4.81
CA ASP A 129 -7.47 3.34 -4.86
C ASP A 129 -6.46 4.50 -5.02
N ALA A 130 -7.00 5.72 -5.11
CA ALA A 130 -6.22 6.94 -5.25
C ALA A 130 -5.26 7.23 -4.08
N TYR A 131 -5.45 6.60 -2.92
CA TYR A 131 -4.62 6.77 -1.73
C TYR A 131 -3.49 5.74 -1.64
N GLY A 132 -3.50 4.76 -2.54
CA GLY A 132 -2.54 3.65 -2.55
C GLY A 132 -3.01 2.43 -1.77
N ASN A 133 -4.27 2.32 -1.35
CA ASN A 133 -4.74 1.11 -0.67
C ASN A 133 -4.87 -0.04 -1.68
N GLU A 134 -4.12 -1.12 -1.46
CA GLU A 134 -4.08 -2.27 -2.38
C GLU A 134 -5.37 -3.09 -2.36
N TYR A 135 -5.92 -3.37 -3.55
CA TYR A 135 -7.07 -4.27 -3.73
C TYR A 135 -6.76 -5.47 -4.62
N PHE A 136 -5.88 -5.29 -5.60
CA PHE A 136 -5.50 -6.35 -6.52
C PHE A 136 -3.99 -6.35 -6.77
N ARG A 137 -3.44 -7.54 -6.96
CA ARG A 137 -2.03 -7.80 -7.21
C ARG A 137 -1.86 -8.69 -8.43
N PHE A 138 -0.90 -8.36 -9.27
CA PHE A 138 -0.43 -9.18 -10.38
C PHE A 138 1.05 -9.50 -10.17
N THR A 139 1.41 -10.76 -10.36
CA THR A 139 2.81 -11.24 -10.35
C THR A 139 3.32 -11.56 -11.77
N ALA A 140 2.48 -11.33 -12.77
CA ALA A 140 2.78 -11.47 -14.20
C ALA A 140 2.14 -10.30 -14.96
N LYS A 141 2.61 -10.02 -16.18
CA LYS A 141 2.05 -8.96 -17.03
C LYS A 141 0.54 -9.20 -17.25
N PRO A 142 -0.34 -8.28 -16.82
CA PRO A 142 -1.75 -8.38 -17.16
C PRO A 142 -1.97 -7.94 -18.61
N ASP A 143 -2.92 -8.57 -19.30
CA ASP A 143 -3.50 -8.00 -20.50
C ASP A 143 -4.41 -6.81 -20.17
N ALA A 144 -4.73 -5.99 -21.18
CA ALA A 144 -5.52 -4.78 -21.00
C ALA A 144 -6.95 -5.04 -20.49
N ALA A 145 -7.59 -6.14 -20.89
CA ALA A 145 -8.94 -6.47 -20.46
C ALA A 145 -8.97 -6.85 -18.97
N SER A 146 -8.01 -7.68 -18.54
CA SER A 146 -7.83 -8.08 -17.16
C SER A 146 -7.50 -6.89 -16.27
N LEU A 147 -6.57 -6.02 -16.69
CA LEU A 147 -6.23 -4.79 -15.98
C LEU A 147 -7.44 -3.85 -15.86
N GLY A 148 -8.12 -3.59 -16.98
CA GLY A 148 -9.31 -2.73 -17.01
C GLY A 148 -10.40 -3.21 -16.05
N LYS A 149 -10.67 -4.51 -16.03
CA LYS A 149 -11.64 -5.11 -15.09
C LYS A 149 -11.26 -4.89 -13.63
N LYS A 150 -9.97 -4.95 -13.27
CA LYS A 150 -9.52 -4.68 -11.90
C LYS A 150 -9.63 -3.21 -11.54
N ILE A 151 -9.26 -2.30 -12.46
CA ILE A 151 -9.42 -0.85 -12.29
C ILE A 151 -10.89 -0.50 -12.03
N ASP A 152 -11.80 -1.00 -12.87
CA ASP A 152 -13.24 -0.75 -12.74
C ASP A 152 -13.83 -1.30 -11.42
N ALA A 153 -13.21 -2.33 -10.83
CA ALA A 153 -13.65 -2.93 -9.57
C ALA A 153 -13.16 -2.21 -8.31
N VAL A 154 -12.21 -1.26 -8.41
CA VAL A 154 -11.60 -0.60 -7.25
C VAL A 154 -12.63 0.17 -6.43
N ALA A 155 -13.50 0.95 -7.06
CA ALA A 155 -14.48 1.78 -6.34
C ALA A 155 -15.39 0.95 -5.43
N GLU A 156 -15.85 -0.21 -5.92
CA GLU A 156 -16.68 -1.13 -5.14
C GLU A 156 -15.89 -1.81 -4.01
N GLN A 157 -14.62 -2.15 -4.21
CA GLN A 157 -13.78 -2.69 -3.13
C GLN A 157 -13.47 -1.64 -2.07
N ALA A 158 -13.17 -0.41 -2.48
CA ALA A 158 -12.95 0.72 -1.58
C ALA A 158 -14.19 1.01 -0.74
N LYS A 159 -15.38 0.99 -1.34
CA LYS A 159 -16.66 1.10 -0.63
C LYS A 159 -16.82 0.00 0.42
N LYS A 160 -16.62 -1.27 0.05
CA LYS A 160 -16.70 -2.41 0.99
C LYS A 160 -15.70 -2.31 2.13
N THR A 161 -14.49 -1.85 1.85
CA THR A 161 -13.48 -1.62 2.88
C THR A 161 -13.92 -0.48 3.81
N ASN A 162 -14.40 0.64 3.28
CA ASN A 162 -14.92 1.74 4.09
C ASN A 162 -16.10 1.31 4.97
N GLU A 163 -17.04 0.52 4.44
CA GLU A 163 -18.16 -0.03 5.22
C GLU A 163 -17.70 -0.93 6.38
N LYS A 164 -16.63 -1.71 6.19
CA LYS A 164 -16.05 -2.52 7.28
C LYS A 164 -15.41 -1.64 8.34
N LEU A 165 -14.63 -0.63 7.93
CA LEU A 165 -14.01 0.33 8.84
C LEU A 165 -15.06 1.14 9.61
N GLN A 166 -16.16 1.50 8.95
CA GLN A 166 -17.28 2.24 9.55
C GLN A 166 -17.93 1.46 10.69
N LYS A 167 -18.11 0.14 10.55
CA LYS A 167 -18.67 -0.70 11.63
C LYS A 167 -17.81 -0.66 12.90
N SER A 168 -16.49 -0.75 12.76
CA SER A 168 -15.58 -0.62 13.90
C SER A 168 -15.61 0.78 14.50
N LEU A 169 -15.65 1.81 13.66
CA LEU A 169 -15.78 3.21 14.10
C LEU A 169 -17.08 3.44 14.89
N ASP A 170 -18.21 2.94 14.40
CA ASP A 170 -19.50 3.07 15.08
C ASP A 170 -19.50 2.37 16.44
N ALA A 171 -18.87 1.19 16.54
CA ALA A 171 -18.69 0.49 17.80
C ALA A 171 -17.75 1.24 18.76
N ALA A 172 -16.69 1.86 18.24
CA ALA A 172 -15.77 2.68 19.02
C ALA A 172 -16.46 3.94 19.56
N LYS A 173 -17.23 4.65 18.72
CA LYS A 173 -18.04 5.82 19.12
C LYS A 173 -19.01 5.49 20.25
N LYS A 174 -19.79 4.41 20.11
CA LYS A 174 -20.71 3.95 21.17
C LYS A 174 -19.98 3.62 22.48
N SER A 175 -18.81 3.01 22.38
CA SER A 175 -17.99 2.72 23.57
C SER A 175 -17.50 4.00 24.23
N PHE A 176 -17.06 4.98 23.43
CA PHE A 176 -16.62 6.29 23.91
C PHE A 176 -17.75 7.09 24.57
N GLU A 177 -18.93 7.14 23.96
CA GLU A 177 -20.15 7.75 24.53
C GLU A 177 -20.54 7.09 25.87
N SER A 178 -20.31 5.79 26.01
CA SER A 178 -20.53 5.03 27.25
C SER A 178 -19.36 5.16 28.25
N LYS A 179 -18.41 6.06 28.01
CA LYS A 179 -17.20 6.30 28.81
C LYS A 179 -16.22 5.11 28.89
N ASP A 180 -16.37 4.10 28.03
CA ASP A 180 -15.44 2.97 27.92
C ASP A 180 -14.35 3.28 26.88
N ARG A 181 -13.38 4.11 27.30
CA ARG A 181 -12.26 4.54 26.44
C ARG A 181 -11.37 3.37 26.01
N ALA A 182 -11.17 2.38 26.87
CA ALA A 182 -10.33 1.22 26.57
C ALA A 182 -10.91 0.43 25.39
N LYS A 183 -12.23 0.18 25.41
CA LYS A 183 -12.91 -0.51 24.31
C LYS A 183 -13.00 0.35 23.06
N ALA A 184 -13.19 1.67 23.20
CA ALA A 184 -13.15 2.59 22.07
C ALA A 184 -11.79 2.54 21.36
N LEU A 185 -10.69 2.70 22.10
CA LEU A 185 -9.33 2.62 21.57
C LEU A 185 -9.05 1.27 20.91
N LYS A 186 -9.49 0.16 21.52
CA LYS A 186 -9.32 -1.17 20.91
C LYS A 186 -9.93 -1.23 19.50
N GLY A 187 -11.16 -0.75 19.31
CA GLY A 187 -11.82 -0.73 18.01
C GLY A 187 -11.14 0.19 16.99
N LEU A 188 -10.63 1.35 17.43
CA LEU A 188 -9.88 2.26 16.57
C LEU A 188 -8.54 1.66 16.13
N LEU A 189 -7.81 1.05 17.05
CA LEU A 189 -6.53 0.39 16.76
C LEU A 189 -6.72 -0.83 15.84
N GLU A 190 -7.87 -1.51 15.88
CA GLU A 190 -8.21 -2.57 14.91
C GLU A 190 -8.33 -2.02 13.48
N ASN A 191 -8.96 -0.85 13.30
CA ASN A 191 -8.97 -0.17 12.00
C ASN A 191 -7.55 0.22 11.57
N PHE A 192 -6.73 0.74 12.47
CA PHE A 192 -5.37 1.17 12.16
C PHE A 192 -4.47 0.03 11.68
N ARG A 193 -4.63 -1.17 12.27
CA ARG A 193 -3.90 -2.38 11.85
C ARG A 193 -4.19 -2.82 10.41
N THR A 194 -5.28 -2.35 9.80
CA THR A 194 -5.54 -2.62 8.37
C THR A 194 -4.55 -1.92 7.45
N GLY A 195 -3.90 -0.84 7.93
CA GLY A 195 -2.97 -0.03 7.14
C GLY A 195 -3.64 0.80 6.04
N VAL A 196 -4.98 0.86 6.02
CA VAL A 196 -5.75 1.66 5.07
C VAL A 196 -5.65 3.14 5.45
N VAL A 197 -5.62 4.02 4.45
CA VAL A 197 -5.56 5.49 4.63
C VAL A 197 -6.52 6.22 3.70
N GLY A 198 -6.91 7.45 4.04
CA GLY A 198 -7.68 8.34 3.14
C GLY A 198 -9.16 8.00 2.95
N LEU A 199 -9.63 6.84 3.45
CA LEU A 199 -11.06 6.53 3.48
C LEU A 199 -11.76 7.24 4.65
N ASP A 200 -12.98 7.71 4.45
CA ASP A 200 -13.72 8.54 5.42
C ASP A 200 -13.79 7.93 6.82
N ALA A 201 -14.11 6.63 6.91
CA ALA A 201 -14.20 5.94 8.20
C ALA A 201 -12.83 5.83 8.89
N GLN A 202 -11.75 5.72 8.12
CA GLN A 202 -10.39 5.72 8.66
C GLN A 202 -10.02 7.10 9.18
N GLU A 203 -10.24 8.16 8.40
CA GLU A 203 -9.96 9.54 8.80
C GLU A 203 -10.76 9.96 10.04
N ALA A 204 -12.03 9.54 10.12
CA ALA A 204 -12.85 9.74 11.32
C ALA A 204 -12.36 8.91 12.52
N SER A 205 -11.82 7.71 12.29
CA SER A 205 -11.19 6.90 13.34
C SER A 205 -9.94 7.60 13.89
N ILE A 206 -9.11 8.18 13.02
CA ILE A 206 -7.90 8.94 13.41
C ILE A 206 -8.27 10.17 14.24
N LYS A 207 -9.31 10.92 13.83
CA LYS A 207 -9.80 12.08 14.58
C LYS A 207 -10.26 11.70 15.99
N LEU A 208 -11.10 10.67 16.11
CA LEU A 208 -11.59 10.21 17.41
C LEU A 208 -10.45 9.68 18.29
N TYR A 209 -9.47 9.00 17.68
CA TYR A 209 -8.28 8.54 18.40
C TYR A 209 -7.52 9.71 19.04
N HIS A 210 -7.20 10.75 18.27
CA HIS A 210 -6.51 11.93 18.80
C HIS A 210 -7.33 12.64 19.89
N GLU A 211 -8.66 12.73 19.75
CA GLU A 211 -9.53 13.27 20.80
C GLU A 211 -9.40 12.49 22.12
N ILE A 212 -9.40 11.15 22.05
CA ILE A 212 -9.26 10.28 23.23
C ILE A 212 -7.86 10.40 23.85
N ILE A 213 -6.81 10.49 23.03
CA ILE A 213 -5.42 10.66 23.49
C ILE A 213 -5.21 12.01 24.15
N ASP A 214 -5.70 13.10 23.56
CA ASP A 214 -5.57 14.45 24.12
C ASP A 214 -6.31 14.59 25.46
N ALA A 215 -7.50 13.98 25.58
CA ALA A 215 -8.20 13.88 26.85
C ALA A 215 -7.39 13.08 27.89
N GLY A 216 -6.75 11.99 27.45
CA GLY A 216 -5.88 11.17 28.30
C GLY A 216 -4.64 11.89 28.80
N ARG A 217 -4.00 12.69 27.93
CA ARG A 217 -2.84 13.52 28.30
C ARG A 217 -3.21 14.53 29.38
N LYS A 218 -4.34 15.23 29.21
CA LYS A 218 -4.84 16.17 30.23
C LYS A 218 -5.14 15.47 31.56
N GLU A 219 -5.70 14.28 31.52
CA GLU A 219 -5.99 13.50 32.73
C GLU A 219 -4.72 12.99 33.42
N LEU A 220 -3.71 12.58 32.65
CA LEU A 220 -2.38 12.24 33.16
C LEU A 220 -1.74 13.44 33.85
N ASP A 221 -1.69 14.61 33.18
CA ASP A 221 -1.11 15.83 33.74
C ASP A 221 -1.82 16.25 35.03
N ALA A 222 -3.16 16.18 35.06
CA ALA A 222 -3.94 16.48 36.25
C ALA A 222 -3.65 15.52 37.40
N ALA A 223 -3.57 14.21 37.13
CA ALA A 223 -3.25 13.21 38.15
C ALA A 223 -1.86 13.45 38.74
N VAL A 224 -0.86 13.74 37.90
CA VAL A 224 0.52 14.04 38.33
C VAL A 224 0.57 15.32 39.16
N ALA A 225 -0.15 16.38 38.75
CA ALA A 225 -0.18 17.65 39.47
C ALA A 225 -0.88 17.55 40.85
N GLU A 226 -1.95 16.76 40.95
CA GLU A 226 -2.67 16.56 42.21
C GLU A 226 -1.87 15.71 43.21
N GLY A 227 -1.09 14.74 42.73
CA GLY A 227 -0.24 13.89 43.55
C GLY A 227 -1.02 12.98 44.51
N GLY A 228 -0.50 12.82 45.73
CA GLY A 228 -1.18 12.09 46.81
C GLY A 228 -0.98 10.57 46.83
N LYS A 229 -1.55 9.93 47.86
CA LYS A 229 -1.34 8.49 48.15
C LYS A 229 -1.90 7.56 47.07
N ASP A 230 -2.91 8.02 46.33
CA ASP A 230 -3.56 7.24 45.28
C ASP A 230 -2.99 7.48 43.86
N LEU A 231 -1.96 8.32 43.71
CA LEU A 231 -1.35 8.64 42.42
C LEU A 231 -0.98 7.38 41.64
N GLN A 232 -0.24 6.45 42.27
CA GLN A 232 0.17 5.21 41.58
C GLN A 232 -1.01 4.36 41.13
N LYS A 233 -2.12 4.36 41.87
CA LYS A 233 -3.33 3.62 41.48
C LYS A 233 -3.97 4.26 40.25
N ARG A 234 -4.16 5.57 40.25
CA ARG A 234 -4.70 6.33 39.12
C ARG A 234 -3.87 6.16 37.85
N LEU A 235 -2.54 6.25 37.96
CA LEU A 235 -1.65 6.04 36.81
C LEU A 235 -1.73 4.61 36.25
N LYS A 236 -1.89 3.59 37.11
CA LYS A 236 -2.09 2.20 36.65
C LYS A 236 -3.43 2.00 35.94
N GLU A 237 -4.49 2.67 36.41
CA GLU A 237 -5.80 2.65 35.75
C GLU A 237 -5.72 3.30 34.36
N LEU A 238 -5.10 4.50 34.26
CA LEU A 238 -4.81 5.15 32.97
C LEU A 238 -3.99 4.25 32.05
N LYS A 239 -2.95 3.59 32.58
CA LYS A 239 -2.13 2.64 31.82
C LYS A 239 -2.97 1.50 31.21
N GLY A 240 -3.94 0.99 31.95
CA GLY A 240 -4.86 -0.04 31.47
C GLY A 240 -5.72 0.43 30.31
N ILE A 241 -6.18 1.69 30.35
CA ILE A 241 -7.01 2.31 29.31
C ILE A 241 -6.21 2.56 28.03
N TYR A 242 -5.05 3.18 28.17
CA TYR A 242 -4.21 3.64 27.07
C TYR A 242 -3.16 2.60 26.65
N LYS A 243 -3.42 1.34 26.95
CA LYS A 243 -2.57 0.23 26.50
C LYS A 243 -2.48 0.25 24.97
N ASP A 244 -1.28 0.00 24.45
CA ASP A 244 -0.97 -0.06 23.03
C ASP A 244 -1.10 1.28 22.27
N THR A 245 -1.11 2.42 22.98
CA THR A 245 -1.03 3.77 22.40
C THR A 245 0.31 4.44 22.71
N GLU A 246 0.60 5.58 22.07
CA GLU A 246 1.77 6.40 22.38
C GLU A 246 1.76 6.92 23.82
N LEU A 247 0.57 7.16 24.40
CA LEU A 247 0.42 7.71 25.75
C LEU A 247 0.91 6.73 26.83
N ASN A 248 0.95 5.43 26.54
CA ASN A 248 1.44 4.41 27.46
C ASN A 248 2.88 4.70 27.92
N LYS A 249 3.74 5.25 27.05
CA LYS A 249 5.12 5.60 27.40
C LYS A 249 5.19 6.74 28.41
N ASP A 250 4.35 7.76 28.24
CA ASP A 250 4.30 8.92 29.13
C ASP A 250 3.74 8.52 30.50
N ILE A 251 2.72 7.66 30.53
CA ILE A 251 2.17 7.08 31.76
C ILE A 251 3.26 6.25 32.47
N ASP A 252 4.02 5.43 31.74
CA ASP A 252 5.12 4.65 32.30
C ASP A 252 6.23 5.53 32.90
N ALA A 253 6.54 6.67 32.27
CA ALA A 253 7.47 7.64 32.82
C ALA A 253 6.93 8.26 34.13
N ALA A 254 5.67 8.67 34.14
CA ALA A 254 5.01 9.21 35.33
C ALA A 254 4.99 8.19 36.50
N ILE A 255 4.71 6.91 36.22
CA ILE A 255 4.73 5.85 37.24
C ILE A 255 6.13 5.70 37.85
N LYS A 256 7.19 5.81 37.04
CA LYS A 256 8.58 5.72 37.53
C LYS A 256 8.97 6.93 38.38
N GLY A 257 8.51 8.13 38.02
CA GLY A 257 8.76 9.36 38.77
C GLY A 257 7.94 9.49 40.06
N ALA A 258 6.83 8.76 40.17
CA ALA A 258 5.98 8.68 41.36
C ALA A 258 6.43 7.62 42.39
N LYS A 259 7.65 7.07 42.26
CA LYS A 259 8.30 6.20 43.24
C LYS A 259 9.21 7.02 44.14
#